data_AF-A0A9E0H5G2-F1
#
_entry.id   AF-A0A9E0H5G2-F1
#
_cell.length_a   1.000
_cell.length_b   1.000
_cell.length_c   1.000
_cell.angle_alpha   90.00
_cell.angle_beta   90.00
_cell.angle_gamma   90.00
#
_symmetry.space_group_name_H-M   'P 1'
#
loop_
_entity.id
_entity.type
_entity.pdbx_description
1 polymer ?
#
loop_
_entity_poly.entity_id
_entity_poly.type
_entity_poly.pdbx_seq_one_letter_code
_entity_poly.pdbx_strand_id
1 'polypeptide(L)'
;MQPVARISIAIASTLLACGQAPPAGLDGAVVVDGAEASTDAGLGALLLREDFSIDDTSAWPAGWRALGGVDRRGIASGRAWLTPTVSSYSLGRMGHGLASGPARDVEVTFRLAMDDPGRQGVGFYVRQNGGYLTGTTPRGSGYAVFAEAFAGAQLGLWRERDGLEEPLVRVAVAGYTPGREYWVRFRCAQEGGATHLAARVWPADAAEPATWTVEVTDTTPALQGAAGAIAVDGWNTATPGQGPAPARIYVDEITVRAQ
;
A
#
# COMPACT_ATOMS: atom_id res chain seq x y z
N MET A 1 8.40 -39.58 21.80
CA MET A 1 8.04 -38.33 21.11
C MET A 1 9.34 -37.78 20.52
N GLN A 2 9.61 -38.09 19.25
CA GLN A 2 10.87 -37.76 18.57
C GLN A 2 10.82 -36.34 17.98
N PRO A 3 11.95 -35.59 17.95
CA PRO A 3 12.00 -34.29 17.28
C PRO A 3 12.17 -34.46 15.77
N VAL A 4 11.34 -33.75 15.01
CA VAL A 4 11.40 -33.67 13.54
C VAL A 4 12.50 -32.67 13.14
N ALA A 5 13.50 -33.15 12.41
CA ALA A 5 14.57 -32.35 11.85
C ALA A 5 14.04 -31.47 10.70
N ARG A 6 14.30 -30.16 10.75
CA ARG A 6 14.04 -29.22 9.64
C ARG A 6 15.20 -29.29 8.65
N ILE A 7 14.89 -29.67 7.42
CA ILE A 7 15.81 -29.66 6.28
C ILE A 7 15.89 -28.22 5.74
N SER A 8 17.08 -27.61 5.84
CA SER A 8 17.40 -26.36 5.14
C SER A 8 17.91 -26.69 3.74
N ILE A 9 17.20 -26.25 2.70
CA ILE A 9 17.66 -26.34 1.31
C ILE A 9 18.42 -25.05 0.99
N ALA A 10 19.74 -25.17 0.82
CA ALA A 10 20.59 -24.15 0.22
C ALA A 10 20.59 -24.36 -1.29
N ILE A 11 20.19 -23.34 -2.06
CA ILE A 11 20.30 -23.38 -3.52
C ILE A 11 21.68 -22.85 -3.89
N ALA A 12 22.57 -23.76 -4.26
CA ALA A 12 23.86 -23.45 -4.86
C ALA A 12 23.67 -23.24 -6.37
N SER A 13 23.87 -22.00 -6.85
CA SER A 13 23.95 -21.72 -8.28
C SER A 13 25.33 -22.08 -8.81
N THR A 14 25.48 -23.25 -9.40
CA THR A 14 26.63 -23.60 -10.24
C THR A 14 26.31 -23.27 -11.69
N LEU A 15 27.03 -22.29 -12.26
CA LEU A 15 27.20 -22.12 -13.70
C LEU A 15 27.86 -23.38 -14.27
N LEU A 16 27.21 -24.05 -15.23
CA LEU A 16 27.90 -25.01 -16.10
C LEU A 16 27.87 -24.53 -17.55
N ALA A 17 29.07 -24.52 -18.11
CA ALA A 17 29.41 -24.16 -19.47
C ALA A 17 28.94 -25.22 -20.49
N CYS A 18 28.92 -24.76 -21.74
CA CYS A 18 28.46 -25.43 -22.94
C CYS A 18 29.20 -26.74 -23.28
N GLY A 19 28.44 -27.75 -23.75
CA GLY A 19 28.90 -28.71 -24.75
C GLY A 19 29.17 -30.14 -24.29
N GLN A 20 28.22 -31.06 -24.53
CA GLN A 20 28.44 -32.40 -25.13
C GLN A 20 27.11 -33.18 -25.20
N ALA A 21 26.93 -33.97 -26.26
CA ALA A 21 25.84 -34.94 -26.47
C ALA A 21 26.48 -36.33 -26.79
N PRO A 22 25.77 -37.48 -26.95
CA PRO A 22 24.39 -37.92 -26.60
C PRO A 22 24.47 -39.28 -25.77
N PRO A 23 23.53 -40.29 -25.73
CA PRO A 23 22.70 -40.89 -26.79
C PRO A 23 21.20 -41.14 -26.44
N ALA A 24 20.46 -41.59 -27.46
CA ALA A 24 19.01 -41.81 -27.52
C ALA A 24 18.49 -43.02 -26.72
N GLY A 25 17.25 -42.94 -26.23
CA GLY A 25 16.47 -44.12 -25.83
C GLY A 25 15.31 -43.88 -24.85
N LEU A 26 14.09 -43.86 -25.41
CA LEU A 26 12.81 -44.31 -24.85
C LEU A 26 12.02 -43.43 -23.85
N ASP A 27 10.97 -42.82 -24.41
CA ASP A 27 9.59 -42.69 -23.92
C ASP A 27 9.33 -42.55 -22.42
N GLY A 28 9.04 -41.30 -22.06
CA GLY A 28 8.35 -40.92 -20.83
C GLY A 28 8.03 -39.44 -20.91
N ALA A 29 6.98 -39.09 -21.66
CA ALA A 29 6.46 -37.73 -21.72
C ALA A 29 5.90 -37.35 -20.34
N VAL A 30 6.76 -36.86 -19.44
CA VAL A 30 6.36 -36.03 -18.32
C VAL A 30 6.19 -34.64 -18.91
N VAL A 31 4.95 -34.27 -19.19
CA VAL A 31 4.58 -32.87 -19.32
C VAL A 31 4.85 -32.25 -17.94
N VAL A 32 6.04 -31.68 -17.78
CA VAL A 32 6.29 -30.72 -16.70
C VAL A 32 5.51 -29.50 -17.13
N ASP A 33 4.31 -29.35 -16.57
CA ASP A 33 3.52 -28.13 -16.67
C ASP A 33 4.47 -26.98 -16.33
N GLY A 34 4.73 -26.15 -17.33
CA GLY A 34 5.55 -24.97 -17.16
C GLY A 34 4.91 -24.14 -16.09
N ALA A 35 5.57 -24.00 -14.95
CA ALA A 35 5.28 -22.91 -14.03
C ALA A 35 5.32 -21.64 -14.88
N GLU A 36 4.16 -21.02 -15.08
CA GLU A 36 4.07 -19.78 -15.80
C GLU A 36 4.98 -18.78 -15.10
N ALA A 37 6.13 -18.51 -15.73
CA ALA A 37 6.95 -17.39 -15.38
C ALA A 37 6.07 -16.16 -15.62
N SER A 38 5.49 -15.63 -14.55
CA SER A 38 4.76 -14.38 -14.59
C SER A 38 5.64 -13.37 -15.31
N THR A 39 5.10 -12.78 -16.36
CA THR A 39 5.74 -11.77 -17.20
C THR A 39 5.96 -10.49 -16.39
N ASP A 40 6.92 -10.50 -15.47
CA ASP A 40 7.43 -9.34 -14.74
C ASP A 40 8.33 -8.46 -15.63
N ALA A 41 8.52 -8.85 -16.90
CA ALA A 41 9.24 -8.10 -17.93
C ALA A 41 8.47 -6.82 -18.31
N GLY A 42 8.54 -5.81 -17.46
CA GLY A 42 7.84 -4.53 -17.60
C GLY A 42 7.41 -3.92 -16.27
N LEU A 43 7.43 -4.69 -15.19
CA LEU A 43 7.17 -4.20 -13.83
C LEU A 43 8.49 -3.80 -13.18
N GLY A 44 8.55 -2.59 -12.60
CA GLY A 44 9.74 -2.15 -11.88
C GLY A 44 10.05 -3.03 -10.67
N ALA A 45 11.25 -2.82 -10.11
CA ALA A 45 11.77 -3.62 -9.00
C ALA A 45 10.80 -3.64 -7.81
N LEU A 46 10.59 -4.81 -7.20
CA LEU A 46 9.78 -4.95 -5.99
C LEU A 46 10.48 -4.28 -4.80
N LEU A 47 9.81 -3.32 -4.17
CA LEU A 47 10.33 -2.54 -3.03
C LEU A 47 9.71 -2.98 -1.71
N LEU A 48 8.45 -3.44 -1.75
CA LEU A 48 7.71 -4.02 -0.63
C LEU A 48 6.64 -4.99 -1.14
N ARG A 49 6.48 -6.11 -0.43
CA ARG A 49 5.28 -6.93 -0.44
C ARG A 49 4.89 -7.22 1.00
N GLU A 50 3.66 -6.94 1.35
CA GLU A 50 3.09 -7.16 2.68
C GLU A 50 1.67 -7.69 2.52
N ASP A 51 1.44 -8.93 2.93
CA ASP A 51 0.16 -9.66 2.84
C ASP A 51 -0.51 -9.84 4.21
N PHE A 52 0.10 -9.30 5.28
CA PHE A 52 -0.37 -9.36 6.66
C PHE A 52 -0.82 -10.76 7.12
N SER A 53 -0.29 -11.82 6.50
CA SER A 53 -0.66 -13.22 6.72
C SER A 53 0.01 -13.78 7.98
N ILE A 54 -0.20 -13.08 9.09
CA ILE A 54 0.28 -13.42 10.45
C ILE A 54 -0.91 -13.56 11.41
N ASP A 55 -0.66 -13.99 12.64
CA ASP A 55 -1.72 -14.31 13.60
C ASP A 55 -2.64 -13.10 13.91
N ASP A 56 -3.96 -13.35 13.95
CA ASP A 56 -5.09 -12.41 14.12
C ASP A 56 -5.13 -11.59 15.43
N THR A 57 -4.08 -11.68 16.24
CA THR A 57 -3.92 -10.86 17.46
C THR A 57 -2.57 -10.14 17.51
N SER A 58 -1.79 -10.25 16.43
CA SER A 58 -0.49 -9.62 16.33
C SER A 58 -0.62 -8.12 16.10
N ALA A 59 0.44 -7.40 16.47
CA ALA A 59 0.66 -6.08 15.92
C ALA A 59 0.93 -6.18 14.41
N TRP A 60 0.95 -5.04 13.72
CA TRP A 60 1.44 -5.00 12.33
C TRP A 60 2.89 -5.54 12.28
N PRO A 61 3.29 -6.19 11.17
CA PRO A 61 4.61 -6.80 11.00
C PRO A 61 5.77 -5.84 11.23
N ALA A 62 6.95 -6.40 11.48
CA ALA A 62 8.18 -5.65 11.69
C ALA A 62 8.46 -4.70 10.51
N GLY A 63 8.82 -3.45 10.81
CA GLY A 63 9.01 -2.38 9.82
C GLY A 63 7.88 -1.36 9.82
N TRP A 64 6.65 -1.79 10.15
CA TRP A 64 5.53 -0.88 10.37
C TRP A 64 5.61 -0.24 11.76
N ARG A 65 5.38 1.06 11.83
CA ARG A 65 5.30 1.81 13.10
C ARG A 65 4.25 2.90 13.04
N ALA A 66 3.63 3.22 14.16
CA ALA A 66 2.79 4.41 14.25
C ALA A 66 3.66 5.67 14.11
N LEU A 67 3.33 6.53 13.15
CA LEU A 67 3.96 7.86 13.01
C LEU A 67 3.19 8.91 13.82
N GLY A 68 1.89 8.73 14.03
CA GLY A 68 1.09 9.54 14.94
C GLY A 68 -0.41 9.23 14.84
N GLY A 69 -1.16 9.63 15.86
CA GLY A 69 -2.63 9.57 15.86
C GLY A 69 -3.26 8.17 15.81
N VAL A 70 -2.51 7.10 16.06
CA VAL A 70 -3.04 5.72 16.08
C VAL A 70 -3.47 5.35 17.51
N ASP A 71 -4.75 5.08 17.71
CA ASP A 71 -5.30 4.57 18.99
C ASP A 71 -5.05 3.06 19.11
N ARG A 72 -5.62 2.30 18.18
CA ARG A 72 -5.52 0.84 18.15
C ARG A 72 -5.14 0.38 16.75
N ARG A 73 -4.45 -0.75 16.71
CA ARG A 73 -4.04 -1.45 15.50
C ARG A 73 -3.88 -2.93 15.80
N GLY A 74 -3.97 -3.76 14.77
CA GLY A 74 -3.70 -5.18 14.88
C GLY A 74 -3.92 -5.88 13.56
N ILE A 75 -3.89 -7.21 13.60
CA ILE A 75 -4.32 -8.07 12.50
C ILE A 75 -5.70 -8.64 12.83
N ALA A 76 -6.52 -8.90 11.82
CA ALA A 76 -7.76 -9.66 11.96
C ALA A 76 -8.18 -10.23 10.60
N SER A 77 -8.48 -11.53 10.56
CA SER A 77 -8.75 -12.28 9.34
C SER A 77 -7.65 -12.11 8.29
N GLY A 78 -6.38 -12.15 8.73
CA GLY A 78 -5.20 -12.00 7.86
C GLY A 78 -5.01 -10.60 7.27
N ARG A 79 -5.67 -9.57 7.81
CA ARG A 79 -5.59 -8.18 7.32
C ARG A 79 -5.16 -7.24 8.42
N ALA A 80 -4.34 -6.25 8.08
CA ALA A 80 -4.01 -5.18 9.01
C ALA A 80 -5.23 -4.29 9.23
N TRP A 81 -5.46 -3.87 10.47
CA TRP A 81 -6.45 -2.86 10.80
C TRP A 81 -5.88 -1.77 11.72
N LEU A 82 -6.46 -0.59 11.66
CA LEU A 82 -6.23 0.48 12.62
C LEU A 82 -7.50 1.30 12.93
N THR A 83 -7.46 2.03 14.04
CA THR A 83 -8.40 3.10 14.40
C THR A 83 -7.63 4.35 14.84
N PRO A 84 -8.02 5.55 14.41
CA PRO A 84 -7.36 6.78 14.84
C PRO A 84 -7.71 7.14 16.29
N THR A 85 -6.81 7.88 16.94
CA THR A 85 -7.11 8.60 18.19
C THR A 85 -8.13 9.68 17.91
N VAL A 86 -9.21 9.69 18.70
CA VAL A 86 -10.27 10.70 18.56
C VAL A 86 -9.73 12.08 18.93
N SER A 87 -9.84 13.03 18.00
CA SER A 87 -9.45 14.43 18.19
C SER A 87 -10.31 15.35 17.31
N SER A 88 -9.97 16.63 17.20
CA SER A 88 -10.58 17.52 16.20
C SER A 88 -10.22 17.13 14.76
N TYR A 89 -9.20 16.29 14.57
CA TYR A 89 -8.78 15.73 13.30
C TYR A 89 -8.33 14.28 13.50
N SER A 90 -9.30 13.35 13.56
CA SER A 90 -9.06 11.95 13.91
C SER A 90 -8.44 11.16 12.75
N LEU A 91 -7.15 11.38 12.53
CA LEU A 91 -6.30 10.67 11.58
C LEU A 91 -5.24 9.88 12.35
N GLY A 92 -4.98 8.64 11.94
CA GLY A 92 -3.90 7.83 12.46
C GLY A 92 -3.05 7.29 11.33
N ARG A 93 -1.72 7.37 11.47
CA ARG A 93 -0.76 7.03 10.43
C ARG A 93 0.17 5.90 10.84
N MET A 94 0.24 4.86 10.02
CA MET A 94 1.22 3.78 10.10
C MET A 94 2.24 3.93 8.97
N GLY A 95 3.54 4.02 9.27
CA GLY A 95 4.61 4.18 8.28
C GLY A 95 5.51 2.95 8.16
N HIS A 96 6.06 2.73 6.96
CA HIS A 96 6.99 1.64 6.66
C HIS A 96 8.12 2.10 5.73
N GLY A 97 9.38 1.85 6.12
CA GLY A 97 10.53 2.13 5.27
C GLY A 97 10.69 1.08 4.15
N LEU A 98 11.19 1.44 2.99
CA LEU A 98 11.40 0.48 1.90
C LEU A 98 12.77 -0.20 2.03
N ALA A 99 12.85 -1.50 1.73
CA ALA A 99 14.05 -2.30 1.98
C ALA A 99 15.28 -1.82 1.17
N SER A 100 15.04 -1.32 -0.05
CA SER A 100 16.06 -0.74 -0.94
C SER A 100 16.36 0.73 -0.63
N GLY A 101 15.78 1.29 0.43
CA GLY A 101 15.85 2.72 0.75
C GLY A 101 14.70 3.54 0.14
N PRO A 102 14.66 4.86 0.42
CA PRO A 102 13.61 5.77 -0.04
C PRO A 102 13.41 5.72 -1.56
N ALA A 103 12.16 5.72 -2.01
CA ALA A 103 11.82 5.69 -3.42
C ALA A 103 11.11 6.97 -3.85
N ARG A 104 11.44 7.45 -5.06
CA ARG A 104 10.81 8.61 -5.70
C ARG A 104 9.67 8.16 -6.61
N ASP A 105 9.94 7.25 -7.53
CA ASP A 105 8.98 6.82 -8.53
C ASP A 105 8.48 5.42 -8.17
N VAL A 106 7.18 5.33 -7.89
CA VAL A 106 6.56 4.10 -7.38
C VAL A 106 5.17 3.89 -7.94
N GLU A 107 4.81 2.62 -8.07
CA GLU A 107 3.43 2.17 -8.21
C GLU A 107 3.10 1.25 -7.05
N VAL A 108 1.95 1.51 -6.44
CA VAL A 108 1.42 0.79 -5.28
C VAL A 108 0.12 0.12 -5.72
N THR A 109 -0.06 -1.14 -5.32
CA THR A 109 -1.37 -1.78 -5.28
C THR A 109 -1.65 -2.27 -3.86
N PHE A 110 -2.86 -2.07 -3.36
CA PHE A 110 -3.29 -2.54 -2.04
C PHE A 110 -4.79 -2.75 -2.00
N ARG A 111 -5.26 -3.58 -1.06
CA ARG A 111 -6.68 -3.71 -0.72
C ARG A 111 -7.02 -2.83 0.47
N LEU A 112 -8.23 -2.30 0.48
CA LEU A 112 -8.82 -1.64 1.64
C LEU A 112 -10.21 -2.18 1.94
N ALA A 113 -10.63 -2.08 3.19
CA ALA A 113 -12.02 -2.21 3.61
C ALA A 113 -12.34 -1.26 4.77
N MET A 114 -13.60 -0.85 4.85
CA MET A 114 -14.11 0.08 5.86
C MET A 114 -15.29 -0.57 6.58
N ASP A 115 -15.25 -0.66 7.91
CA ASP A 115 -16.41 -1.16 8.69
C ASP A 115 -17.56 -0.14 8.73
N ASP A 116 -17.24 1.17 8.62
CA ASP A 116 -18.20 2.27 8.66
C ASP A 116 -17.83 3.35 7.62
N PRO A 117 -18.02 3.07 6.31
CA PRO A 117 -17.60 3.96 5.24
C PRO A 117 -18.21 5.36 5.35
N GLY A 118 -19.43 5.51 5.86
CA GLY A 118 -20.07 6.82 6.06
C GLY A 118 -19.32 7.76 7.02
N ARG A 119 -18.30 7.25 7.72
CA ARG A 119 -17.46 7.99 8.65
C ARG A 119 -15.97 7.84 8.42
N GLN A 120 -15.55 7.10 7.39
CA GLN A 120 -14.16 6.66 7.25
C GLN A 120 -13.53 7.12 5.93
N GLY A 121 -12.20 7.17 5.95
CA GLY A 121 -11.38 7.29 4.75
C GLY A 121 -10.02 6.63 4.95
N VAL A 122 -9.43 6.13 3.85
CA VAL A 122 -8.10 5.49 3.86
C VAL A 122 -7.17 6.26 2.95
N GLY A 123 -6.04 6.69 3.48
CA GLY A 123 -4.96 7.30 2.71
C GLY A 123 -3.80 6.31 2.52
N PHE A 124 -3.18 6.30 1.34
CA PHE A 124 -1.90 5.62 1.14
C PHE A 124 -0.87 6.61 0.61
N TYR A 125 0.16 6.83 1.41
CA TYR A 125 1.24 7.77 1.17
C TYR A 125 2.45 7.13 0.50
N VAL A 126 3.06 7.87 -0.41
CA VAL A 126 4.36 7.61 -1.03
C VAL A 126 5.23 8.86 -0.92
N ARG A 127 6.55 8.70 -1.10
CA ARG A 127 7.56 9.75 -0.81
C ARG A 127 7.43 10.31 0.61
N GLN A 128 6.96 9.47 1.54
CA GLN A 128 6.67 9.86 2.91
C GLN A 128 8.00 10.07 3.67
N ASN A 129 8.14 11.22 4.36
CA ASN A 129 9.42 11.63 4.96
C ASN A 129 9.64 11.19 6.43
N GLY A 130 8.80 10.29 6.94
CA GLY A 130 8.76 9.87 8.35
C GLY A 130 7.91 10.76 9.27
N GLY A 131 7.40 11.91 8.79
CA GLY A 131 6.59 12.83 9.59
C GLY A 131 5.08 12.53 9.62
N TYR A 132 4.42 13.07 10.64
CA TYR A 132 2.98 13.00 10.85
C TYR A 132 2.44 14.41 11.08
N LEU A 133 1.80 14.98 10.04
CA LEU A 133 1.22 16.32 10.07
C LEU A 133 2.22 17.32 10.66
N THR A 134 1.74 18.22 11.52
CA THR A 134 2.56 19.14 12.30
C THR A 134 3.07 18.54 13.62
N GLY A 135 2.75 17.27 13.91
CA GLY A 135 3.00 16.62 15.21
C GLY A 135 4.40 16.03 15.40
N THR A 136 5.25 16.06 14.36
CA THR A 136 6.61 15.50 14.38
C THR A 136 7.63 16.48 13.80
N THR A 137 8.91 16.18 14.05
CA THR A 137 10.07 16.80 13.38
C THR A 137 10.87 15.71 12.67
N PRO A 138 10.97 15.72 11.32
CA PRO A 138 10.36 16.67 10.40
C PRO A 138 8.82 16.58 10.42
N ARG A 139 8.15 17.67 10.03
CA ARG A 139 6.71 17.65 9.74
C ARG A 139 6.46 16.77 8.54
N GLY A 140 5.25 16.22 8.44
CA GLY A 140 4.92 15.29 7.37
C GLY A 140 4.96 15.94 5.99
N SER A 141 5.43 15.16 5.02
CA SER A 141 5.44 15.51 3.59
C SER A 141 5.31 14.25 2.76
N GLY A 142 4.71 14.37 1.57
CA GLY A 142 4.57 13.29 0.60
C GLY A 142 3.39 13.49 -0.34
N TYR A 143 3.03 12.43 -1.06
CA TYR A 143 1.80 12.38 -1.87
C TYR A 143 0.96 11.19 -1.44
N ALA A 144 -0.35 11.30 -1.57
CA ALA A 144 -1.24 10.21 -1.24
C ALA A 144 -2.37 10.04 -2.26
N VAL A 145 -2.82 8.79 -2.39
CA VAL A 145 -4.19 8.50 -2.81
C VAL A 145 -5.06 8.42 -1.56
N PHE A 146 -6.28 8.96 -1.63
CA PHE A 146 -7.24 8.90 -0.53
C PHE A 146 -8.59 8.39 -1.03
N ALA A 147 -9.02 7.25 -0.48
CA ALA A 147 -10.37 6.73 -0.63
C ALA A 147 -11.25 7.35 0.48
N GLU A 148 -12.07 8.33 0.11
CA GLU A 148 -12.91 9.09 1.05
C GLU A 148 -14.35 8.59 0.94
N ALA A 149 -15.00 8.28 2.06
CA ALA A 149 -16.39 7.83 2.07
C ALA A 149 -17.31 8.67 2.99
N PHE A 150 -16.71 9.45 3.88
CA PHE A 150 -17.38 10.26 4.90
C PHE A 150 -18.12 11.51 4.43
N ALA A 151 -17.85 11.99 3.21
CA ALA A 151 -18.47 13.18 2.63
C ALA A 151 -19.05 12.89 1.24
N GLY A 152 -19.47 11.64 1.03
CA GLY A 152 -19.71 11.06 -0.29
C GLY A 152 -18.47 10.31 -0.78
N ALA A 153 -18.70 9.21 -1.51
CA ALA A 153 -17.63 8.35 -1.97
C ALA A 153 -16.79 9.04 -3.06
N GLN A 154 -15.51 9.24 -2.78
CA GLN A 154 -14.55 9.90 -3.65
C GLN A 154 -13.21 9.15 -3.66
N LEU A 155 -12.49 9.31 -4.76
CA LEU A 155 -11.06 9.00 -4.86
C LEU A 155 -10.32 10.30 -5.12
N GLY A 156 -9.39 10.64 -4.24
CA GLY A 156 -8.60 11.87 -4.31
C GLY A 156 -7.11 11.62 -4.43
N LEU A 157 -6.42 12.54 -5.08
CA LEU A 157 -4.96 12.63 -5.06
C LEU A 157 -4.59 13.86 -4.25
N TRP A 158 -3.66 13.68 -3.32
CA TRP A 158 -3.32 14.65 -2.29
C TRP A 158 -1.82 14.87 -2.24
N ARG A 159 -1.44 16.02 -1.73
CA ARG A 159 -0.09 16.27 -1.24
C ARG A 159 -0.13 16.61 0.24
N GLU A 160 0.96 16.30 0.92
CA GLU A 160 1.27 16.87 2.23
C GLU A 160 2.57 17.66 2.10
N ARG A 161 2.57 18.90 2.59
CA ARG A 161 3.77 19.74 2.67
C ARG A 161 3.81 20.44 4.01
N ASP A 162 4.94 20.29 4.70
CA ASP A 162 5.14 20.91 6.02
C ASP A 162 4.02 20.60 7.03
N GLY A 163 3.47 19.38 6.95
CA GLY A 163 2.41 18.91 7.82
C GLY A 163 0.98 19.33 7.44
N LEU A 164 0.80 20.01 6.31
CA LEU A 164 -0.51 20.38 5.79
C LEU A 164 -0.91 19.47 4.63
N GLU A 165 -2.00 18.73 4.81
CA GLU A 165 -2.63 17.92 3.76
C GLU A 165 -3.55 18.79 2.89
N GLU A 166 -3.33 18.75 1.58
CA GLU A 166 -4.10 19.50 0.58
C GLU A 166 -4.55 18.56 -0.55
N PRO A 167 -5.86 18.51 -0.87
CA PRO A 167 -6.31 17.76 -2.04
C PRO A 167 -5.86 18.48 -3.31
N LEU A 168 -5.30 17.73 -4.25
CA LEU A 168 -4.95 18.22 -5.59
C LEU A 168 -6.13 18.06 -6.55
N VAL A 169 -6.79 16.91 -6.48
CA VAL A 169 -7.99 16.59 -7.27
C VAL A 169 -8.80 15.53 -6.52
N ARG A 170 -10.13 15.56 -6.70
CA ARG A 170 -11.06 14.54 -6.20
C ARG A 170 -12.11 14.24 -7.26
N VAL A 171 -12.44 12.96 -7.42
CA VAL A 171 -13.48 12.50 -8.33
C VAL A 171 -14.46 11.62 -7.56
N ALA A 172 -15.75 11.76 -7.82
CA ALA A 172 -16.77 10.89 -7.25
C ALA A 172 -16.62 9.47 -7.79
N VAL A 173 -16.77 8.47 -6.91
CA VAL A 173 -16.71 7.05 -7.28
C VAL A 173 -17.97 6.34 -6.80
N ALA A 174 -18.13 5.08 -7.21
CA ALA A 174 -19.15 4.22 -6.63
C ALA A 174 -18.93 4.09 -5.11
N GLY A 175 -20.03 4.02 -4.36
CA GLY A 175 -20.00 3.93 -2.90
C GLY A 175 -19.21 2.74 -2.37
N TYR A 176 -18.60 2.91 -1.21
CA TYR A 176 -17.97 1.83 -0.45
C TYR A 176 -19.03 1.09 0.39
N THR A 177 -19.04 -0.23 0.30
CA THR A 177 -19.93 -1.08 1.10
C THR A 177 -19.22 -1.49 2.40
N PRO A 178 -19.88 -1.43 3.58
CA PRO A 178 -19.28 -1.86 4.83
C PRO A 178 -18.68 -3.28 4.74
N GLY A 179 -17.44 -3.43 5.18
CA GLY A 179 -16.69 -4.69 5.20
C GLY A 179 -16.29 -5.26 3.82
N ARG A 180 -16.73 -4.64 2.71
CA ARG A 180 -16.34 -5.07 1.36
C ARG A 180 -14.94 -4.57 1.03
N GLU A 181 -14.17 -5.42 0.36
CA GLU A 181 -12.82 -5.10 -0.09
C GLU A 181 -12.81 -4.41 -1.45
N TYR A 182 -11.88 -3.46 -1.58
CA TYR A 182 -11.63 -2.73 -2.79
C TYR A 182 -10.13 -2.71 -3.05
N TRP A 183 -9.75 -2.96 -4.30
CA TRP A 183 -8.41 -2.72 -4.77
C TRP A 183 -8.22 -1.23 -5.05
N VAL A 184 -7.03 -0.73 -4.75
CA VAL A 184 -6.54 0.56 -5.19
C VAL A 184 -5.19 0.37 -5.85
N ARG A 185 -5.02 1.00 -7.02
CA ARG A 185 -3.71 1.21 -7.63
C ARG A 185 -3.40 2.69 -7.64
N PHE A 186 -2.19 3.04 -7.22
CA PHE A 186 -1.71 4.42 -7.15
C PHE A 186 -0.29 4.50 -7.72
N ARG A 187 -0.11 5.39 -8.69
CA ARG A 187 1.17 5.69 -9.33
C ARG A 187 1.61 7.10 -8.98
N CYS A 188 2.88 7.24 -8.62
CA CYS A 188 3.56 8.50 -8.41
C CYS A 188 4.90 8.46 -9.15
N ALA A 189 5.04 9.28 -10.20
CA ALA A 189 6.23 9.32 -11.04
C ALA A 189 6.63 10.77 -11.29
N GLN A 190 7.93 11.06 -11.23
CA GLN A 190 8.47 12.37 -11.56
C GLN A 190 9.06 12.40 -12.96
N GLU A 191 8.65 13.39 -13.74
CA GLU A 191 9.23 13.74 -15.03
C GLU A 191 9.68 15.20 -15.00
N GLY A 192 11.00 15.43 -15.08
CA GLY A 192 11.58 16.76 -14.93
C GLY A 192 11.20 17.42 -13.58
N GLY A 193 10.56 18.59 -13.66
CA GLY A 193 10.06 19.35 -12.50
C GLY A 193 8.58 19.09 -12.18
N ALA A 194 7.99 18.00 -12.66
CA ALA A 194 6.58 17.68 -12.43
C ALA A 194 6.43 16.28 -11.84
N THR A 195 5.50 16.13 -10.89
CA THR A 195 5.09 14.84 -10.35
C THR A 195 3.72 14.47 -10.92
N HIS A 196 3.66 13.36 -11.65
CA HIS A 196 2.45 12.78 -12.18
C HIS A 196 1.89 11.75 -11.20
N LEU A 197 0.64 11.98 -10.79
CA LEU A 197 -0.10 11.13 -9.89
C LEU A 197 -1.30 10.55 -10.64
N ALA A 198 -1.55 9.26 -10.47
CA ALA A 198 -2.69 8.59 -11.05
C ALA A 198 -3.21 7.50 -10.11
N ALA A 199 -4.51 7.38 -9.95
CA ALA A 199 -5.10 6.31 -9.16
C ALA A 199 -6.40 5.77 -9.75
N ARG A 200 -6.69 4.51 -9.42
CA ARG A 200 -7.96 3.84 -9.69
C ARG A 200 -8.35 2.96 -8.52
N VAL A 201 -9.66 2.82 -8.33
CA VAL A 201 -10.27 2.00 -7.27
C VAL A 201 -11.37 1.13 -7.87
N TRP A 202 -11.44 -0.12 -7.45
CA TRP A 202 -12.46 -1.07 -7.91
C TRP A 202 -12.77 -2.14 -6.86
N PRO A 203 -13.97 -2.74 -6.87
CA PRO A 203 -14.28 -3.87 -5.98
C PRO A 203 -13.30 -5.03 -6.16
N ALA A 204 -12.93 -5.71 -5.07
CA ALA A 204 -11.94 -6.79 -5.10
C ALA A 204 -12.34 -7.98 -6.00
N ASP A 205 -13.64 -8.18 -6.20
CA ASP A 205 -14.26 -9.21 -7.04
C ASP A 205 -14.50 -8.77 -8.49
N ALA A 206 -14.06 -7.55 -8.86
CA ALA A 206 -14.18 -7.02 -10.22
C ALA A 206 -12.82 -6.96 -10.93
N ALA A 207 -12.86 -6.95 -12.26
CA ALA A 207 -11.67 -6.69 -13.06
C ALA A 207 -11.15 -5.27 -12.85
N GLU A 208 -9.84 -5.11 -12.86
CA GLU A 208 -9.19 -3.81 -12.77
C GLU A 208 -9.59 -2.91 -13.98
N PRO A 209 -10.07 -1.68 -13.75
CA PRO A 209 -10.42 -0.77 -14.84
C PRO A 209 -9.19 -0.40 -15.68
N ALA A 210 -9.31 -0.43 -17.00
CA ALA A 210 -8.20 -0.06 -17.89
C ALA A 210 -7.80 1.43 -17.77
N THR A 211 -8.77 2.31 -17.48
CA THR A 211 -8.56 3.75 -17.33
C THR A 211 -8.26 4.12 -15.89
N TRP A 212 -7.37 5.09 -15.67
CA TRP A 212 -7.23 5.74 -14.37
C TRP A 212 -8.52 6.47 -14.01
N THR A 213 -8.95 6.37 -12.75
CA THR A 213 -10.15 7.06 -12.26
C THR A 213 -9.86 8.53 -12.03
N VAL A 214 -8.64 8.84 -11.58
CA VAL A 214 -8.20 10.20 -11.27
C VAL A 214 -6.72 10.34 -11.61
N GLU A 215 -6.35 11.47 -12.22
CA GLU A 215 -4.98 11.82 -12.57
C GLU A 215 -4.74 13.31 -12.32
N VAL A 216 -3.53 13.68 -11.90
CA VAL A 216 -3.11 15.08 -11.75
C VAL A 216 -1.60 15.21 -11.91
N THR A 217 -1.17 16.36 -12.43
CA THR A 217 0.24 16.78 -12.44
C THR A 217 0.44 17.86 -11.38
N ASP A 218 1.32 17.62 -10.42
CA ASP A 218 1.70 18.58 -9.39
C ASP A 218 3.12 19.12 -9.64
N THR A 219 3.28 20.43 -9.55
CA THR A 219 4.55 21.13 -9.78
C THR A 219 5.09 21.79 -8.51
N THR A 220 4.68 21.31 -7.32
CA THR A 220 5.11 21.89 -6.03
C THR A 220 6.62 21.75 -5.83
N PRO A 221 7.40 22.84 -5.82
CA PRO A 221 8.86 22.74 -5.79
C PRO A 221 9.42 22.00 -4.57
N ALA A 222 8.78 22.16 -3.41
CA ALA A 222 9.21 21.52 -2.16
C ALA A 222 9.09 19.98 -2.16
N LEU A 223 8.35 19.39 -3.10
CA LEU A 223 8.14 17.94 -3.21
C LEU A 223 8.84 17.33 -4.44
N GLN A 224 9.40 18.16 -5.31
CA GLN A 224 10.16 17.71 -6.47
C GLN A 224 11.46 17.04 -6.03
N GLY A 225 11.78 15.89 -6.62
CA GLY A 225 13.00 15.13 -6.38
C GLY A 225 13.03 14.41 -5.03
N ALA A 226 12.03 14.60 -4.18
CA ALA A 226 11.93 13.92 -2.91
C ALA A 226 11.71 12.42 -3.10
N ALA A 227 12.51 11.60 -2.43
CA ALA A 227 12.29 10.18 -2.27
C ALA A 227 11.91 9.91 -0.82
N GLY A 228 11.09 8.89 -0.57
CA GLY A 228 10.62 8.60 0.78
C GLY A 228 10.15 7.18 1.00
N ALA A 229 9.66 6.97 2.21
CA ALA A 229 8.99 5.77 2.66
C ALA A 229 7.52 5.74 2.18
N ILE A 230 6.75 4.80 2.70
CA ILE A 230 5.30 4.75 2.54
C ILE A 230 4.59 4.92 3.89
N ALA A 231 3.31 5.27 3.85
CA ALA A 231 2.45 5.20 5.01
C ALA A 231 0.99 4.91 4.65
N VAL A 232 0.23 4.43 5.63
CA VAL A 232 -1.21 4.20 5.56
C VAL A 232 -1.89 5.07 6.61
N ASP A 233 -2.90 5.82 6.18
CA ASP A 233 -3.74 6.62 7.05
C ASP A 233 -5.12 5.96 7.21
N GLY A 234 -5.59 5.97 8.45
CA GLY A 234 -6.98 5.73 8.78
C GLY A 234 -7.58 7.02 9.34
N TRP A 235 -8.59 7.56 8.66
CA TRP A 235 -9.30 8.76 9.08
C TRP A 235 -10.73 8.44 9.51
N ASN A 236 -11.24 9.14 10.53
CA ASN A 236 -12.62 9.02 10.98
C ASN A 236 -13.27 10.38 11.31
N THR A 237 -14.58 10.52 11.10
CA THR A 237 -15.35 11.72 11.51
C THR A 237 -15.53 11.87 13.02
N ALA A 238 -15.17 10.85 13.83
CA ALA A 238 -15.34 10.89 15.28
C ALA A 238 -14.62 12.09 15.90
N THR A 239 -15.30 12.78 16.80
CA THR A 239 -14.78 13.91 17.58
C THR A 239 -15.02 13.65 19.08
N PRO A 240 -14.26 14.30 19.98
CA PRO A 240 -14.41 14.10 21.42
C PRO A 240 -15.85 14.35 21.89
N GLY A 241 -16.42 13.38 22.60
CA GLY A 241 -17.76 13.49 23.18
C GLY A 241 -18.92 13.33 22.18
N GLN A 242 -18.66 12.94 20.92
CA GLN A 242 -19.70 12.81 19.90
C GLN A 242 -19.67 11.46 19.19
N GLY A 243 -20.83 10.80 19.14
CA GLY A 243 -21.07 9.59 18.36
C GLY A 243 -20.32 8.34 18.85
N PRO A 244 -20.44 7.21 18.11
CA PRO A 244 -19.68 5.99 18.39
C PRO A 244 -18.18 6.19 18.22
N ALA A 245 -17.42 5.34 18.92
CA ALA A 245 -15.98 5.21 18.74
C ALA A 245 -15.63 4.82 17.28
N PRO A 246 -14.44 5.17 16.77
CA PRO A 246 -14.03 4.81 15.42
C PRO A 246 -14.11 3.30 15.18
N ALA A 247 -14.80 2.90 14.12
CA ALA A 247 -14.77 1.53 13.61
C ALA A 247 -13.42 1.25 12.91
N ARG A 248 -13.12 -0.03 12.65
CA ARG A 248 -11.84 -0.43 12.05
C ARG A 248 -11.79 -0.07 10.58
N ILE A 249 -10.58 0.28 10.15
CA ILE A 249 -10.19 0.41 8.75
C ILE A 249 -9.17 -0.68 8.48
N TYR A 250 -9.34 -1.42 7.39
CA TYR A 250 -8.45 -2.51 7.01
C TYR A 250 -7.64 -2.14 5.78
N VAL A 251 -6.39 -2.61 5.76
CA VAL A 251 -5.54 -2.65 4.57
C VAL A 251 -4.90 -4.02 4.45
N ASP A 252 -4.69 -4.44 3.21
CA ASP A 252 -4.08 -5.73 2.93
C ASP A 252 -3.38 -5.77 1.56
N GLU A 253 -2.58 -6.80 1.31
CA GLU A 253 -1.91 -7.10 0.04
C GLU A 253 -1.20 -5.87 -0.57
N ILE A 254 -0.43 -5.17 0.26
CA ILE A 254 0.35 -4.02 -0.17
C ILE A 254 1.53 -4.50 -1.00
N THR A 255 1.56 -4.09 -2.26
CA THR A 255 2.71 -4.26 -3.15
C THR A 255 3.19 -2.89 -3.60
N VAL A 256 4.47 -2.59 -3.39
CA VAL A 256 5.12 -1.38 -3.89
C VAL A 256 6.23 -1.78 -4.85
N ARG A 257 6.21 -1.22 -6.06
CA ARG A 257 7.23 -1.42 -7.09
C ARG A 257 7.80 -0.08 -7.53
N ALA A 258 9.05 -0.07 -7.97
CA ALA A 258 9.62 1.08 -8.66
C ALA A 258 8.88 1.34 -9.99
N GLN A 259 8.97 2.58 -10.48
CA GLN A 259 8.53 2.96 -11.82
C GLN A 259 9.73 3.41 -12.66
#